data_AF-A0A534WWB5-F1
#
_entry.id   AF-A0A534WWB5-F1
#
_cell.length_a   1.000
_cell.length_b   1.000
_cell.length_c   1.000
_cell.angle_alpha   90.00
_cell.angle_beta   90.00
_cell.angle_gamma   90.00
#
_symmetry.space_group_name_H-M   'P 1'
#
loop_
_entity.id
_entity.type
_entity.pdbx_description
1 polymer ?
#
loop_
_entity_poly.entity_id
_entity_poly.type
_entity_poly.pdbx_seq_one_letter_code
_entity_poly.pdbx_strand_id
1 'polypeptide(L)'
;MDINTAVCRKQGIPEDKLEALERYAEHPGFTERERAAIAWAEMVTISPNDISEAQFAELRRHFTDREIVELTAQAAFENFRARWNRSLRVEADGLATKRPKAP
;
A
#
# COMPACT_ATOMS: atom_id res chain seq x y z
N MET A 1 9.41 -10.06 4.26
CA MET A 1 9.23 -10.04 2.79
C MET A 1 9.28 -8.63 2.25
N ASP A 2 9.82 -8.47 1.05
CA ASP A 2 10.05 -7.20 0.35
C ASP A 2 9.47 -7.18 -1.08
N ILE A 3 8.61 -8.16 -1.39
CA ILE A 3 8.00 -8.38 -2.71
C ILE A 3 7.23 -7.14 -3.20
N ASN A 4 6.44 -6.49 -2.35
CA ASN A 4 5.60 -5.37 -2.79
C ASN A 4 6.47 -4.16 -3.18
N THR A 5 7.53 -3.86 -2.43
CA THR A 5 8.52 -2.85 -2.79
C THR A 5 9.21 -3.18 -4.12
N ALA A 6 9.58 -4.46 -4.33
CA ALA A 6 10.17 -4.91 -5.58
C ALA A 6 9.19 -4.79 -6.78
N VAL A 7 7.90 -5.08 -6.58
CA VAL A 7 6.86 -4.92 -7.60
C VAL A 7 6.66 -3.43 -7.95
N CYS A 8 6.55 -2.56 -6.95
CA CYS A 8 6.41 -1.12 -7.18
C CYS A 8 7.57 -0.55 -7.99
N ARG A 9 8.81 -0.97 -7.69
CA ARG A 9 9.99 -0.58 -8.48
C ARG A 9 9.94 -1.09 -9.91
N LYS A 10 9.53 -2.36 -10.12
CA LYS A 10 9.34 -2.91 -11.48
C LYS A 10 8.26 -2.16 -12.27
N GLN A 11 7.25 -1.62 -11.59
CA GLN A 11 6.21 -0.79 -12.20
C GLN A 11 6.64 0.67 -12.43
N GLY A 12 7.89 1.02 -12.08
CA GLY A 12 8.44 2.36 -12.32
C GLY A 12 8.01 3.41 -11.30
N ILE A 13 7.51 3.00 -10.12
CA ILE A 13 7.26 3.96 -9.04
C ILE A 13 8.61 4.56 -8.61
N PRO A 14 8.74 5.89 -8.59
CA PRO A 14 9.98 6.56 -8.18
C PRO A 14 10.41 6.19 -6.76
N GLU A 15 11.72 6.07 -6.53
CA GLU A 15 12.27 5.63 -5.25
C GLU A 15 11.99 6.66 -4.13
N ASP A 16 12.09 7.95 -4.44
CA ASP A 16 11.74 9.04 -3.54
C ASP A 16 10.28 8.96 -3.08
N LYS A 17 9.38 8.54 -3.97
CA LYS A 17 7.97 8.31 -3.64
C LYS A 17 7.78 7.10 -2.73
N LEU A 18 8.52 6.01 -2.94
CA LEU A 18 8.49 4.83 -2.05
C LEU A 18 9.04 5.14 -0.66
N GLU A 19 10.15 5.88 -0.59
CA GLU A 19 10.76 6.33 0.67
C GLU A 19 9.88 7.36 1.40
N ALA A 20 9.02 8.08 0.68
CA ALA A 20 8.06 9.04 1.24
C ALA A 20 6.72 8.42 1.69
N LEU A 21 6.52 7.11 1.58
CA LEU A 21 5.22 6.48 1.85
C LEU A 21 4.70 6.73 3.27
N GLU A 22 5.56 6.75 4.29
CA GLU A 22 5.16 7.06 5.68
C GLU A 22 4.66 8.51 5.86
N ARG A 23 4.99 9.40 4.92
CA ARG A 23 4.60 10.81 4.90
C ARG A 23 3.68 11.12 3.72
N TYR A 24 3.00 10.10 3.18
CA TYR A 24 2.21 10.24 1.97
C TYR A 24 1.18 11.36 2.06
N ALA A 25 0.60 11.60 3.25
CA ALA A 25 -0.45 12.57 3.51
C ALA A 25 -0.02 14.04 3.30
N GLU A 26 1.27 14.35 3.38
CA GLU A 26 1.82 15.71 3.22
C GLU A 26 2.78 15.82 2.02
N HIS A 27 3.27 14.70 1.49
CA HIS A 27 4.29 14.71 0.45
C HIS A 27 3.72 15.05 -0.94
N PRO A 28 4.24 16.05 -1.67
CA PRO A 28 3.65 16.54 -2.93
C PRO A 28 3.67 15.52 -4.08
N GLY A 29 4.48 14.46 -3.97
CA GLY A 29 4.57 13.39 -4.97
C GLY A 29 3.36 12.43 -5.02
N PHE A 30 2.38 12.57 -4.12
CA PHE A 30 1.15 11.77 -4.10
C PHE A 30 -0.04 12.61 -4.60
N THR A 31 -0.81 12.04 -5.51
CA THR A 31 -2.09 12.60 -5.94
C THR A 31 -3.16 12.37 -4.87
N GLU A 32 -4.24 13.16 -4.88
CA GLU A 32 -5.37 12.96 -3.96
C GLU A 32 -5.96 11.55 -4.06
N ARG A 33 -6.04 10.98 -5.27
CA ARG A 33 -6.50 9.61 -5.47
C ARG A 33 -5.57 8.57 -4.82
N GLU A 34 -4.26 8.78 -4.87
CA GLU A 34 -3.30 7.89 -4.19
C GLU A 34 -3.35 8.05 -2.67
N ARG A 35 -3.48 9.28 -2.16
CA ARG A 35 -3.66 9.53 -0.72
C ARG A 35 -4.91 8.82 -0.20
N ALA A 36 -6.03 8.94 -0.92
CA ALA A 36 -7.28 8.27 -0.57
C ALA A 36 -7.11 6.73 -0.56
N ALA A 37 -6.38 6.16 -1.52
CA ALA A 37 -6.12 4.72 -1.54
C ALA A 37 -5.25 4.25 -0.37
N ILE A 38 -4.19 4.98 -0.04
CA ILE A 38 -3.29 4.63 1.07
C ILE A 38 -4.04 4.74 2.40
N ALA A 39 -4.76 5.84 2.63
CA ALA A 39 -5.58 6.04 3.82
C ALA A 39 -6.63 4.92 3.96
N TRP A 40 -7.27 4.52 2.86
CA TRP A 40 -8.20 3.39 2.86
C TRP A 40 -7.53 2.07 3.26
N ALA A 41 -6.38 1.76 2.68
CA ALA A 41 -5.63 0.55 3.01
C ALA A 41 -5.18 0.51 4.48
N GLU A 42 -4.80 1.65 5.07
CA GLU A 42 -4.50 1.78 6.49
C GLU A 42 -5.71 1.45 7.36
N MET A 43 -6.88 2.00 7.05
CA MET A 43 -8.12 1.73 7.80
C MET A 43 -8.53 0.26 7.74
N VAL A 44 -8.49 -0.35 6.55
CA VAL A 44 -8.77 -1.79 6.36
C VAL A 44 -7.82 -2.67 7.18
N THR A 45 -6.59 -2.18 7.43
CA THR A 45 -5.55 -2.90 8.17
C THR A 45 -5.68 -2.77 9.67
N ILE A 46 -5.96 -1.57 10.17
CA ILE A 46 -5.94 -1.24 11.61
C ILE A 46 -7.32 -1.43 12.25
N SER A 47 -8.36 -0.90 11.61
CA SER A 47 -9.70 -0.76 12.20
C SER A 47 -10.82 -0.98 11.16
N PRO A 48 -10.92 -2.18 10.54
CA PRO A 48 -11.92 -2.42 9.49
C PRO A 48 -13.37 -2.33 9.99
N ASN A 49 -13.61 -2.46 11.30
CA ASN A 49 -14.95 -2.35 11.90
C ASN A 49 -15.39 -0.90 12.16
N ASP A 50 -14.46 0.06 12.12
CA ASP A 50 -14.70 1.46 12.49
C ASP A 50 -14.74 2.39 11.27
N ILE A 51 -14.89 1.83 10.07
CA ILE A 51 -14.98 2.60 8.83
C ILE A 51 -16.37 3.26 8.74
N SER A 52 -16.37 4.59 8.82
CA SER A 52 -17.55 5.43 8.71
C SER A 52 -18.01 5.67 7.28
N GLU A 53 -19.28 6.05 7.13
CA GLU A 53 -19.83 6.50 5.84
C GLU A 53 -19.08 7.71 5.26
N ALA A 54 -18.55 8.60 6.11
CA ALA A 54 -17.76 9.75 5.65
C ALA A 54 -16.45 9.31 4.97
N GLN A 55 -15.78 8.28 5.50
CA GLN A 55 -14.57 7.71 4.90
C GLN A 55 -14.88 7.00 3.57
N PHE A 56 -16.00 6.29 3.50
CA PHE A 56 -16.49 5.73 2.23
C PHE A 56 -16.82 6.82 1.20
N ALA A 57 -17.50 7.88 1.63
CA ALA A 57 -17.87 9.00 0.77
C ALA A 57 -16.64 9.70 0.20
N GLU A 58 -15.60 9.91 1.01
CA GLU A 58 -14.34 10.50 0.53
C GLU A 58 -13.66 9.58 -0.50
N LEU A 59 -13.59 8.28 -0.25
CA LEU A 59 -13.03 7.34 -1.22
C LEU A 59 -13.79 7.34 -2.55
N ARG A 60 -15.13 7.42 -2.51
CA ARG A 60 -16.00 7.48 -3.69
C ARG A 60 -15.80 8.74 -4.55
N ARG A 61 -15.18 9.80 -4.03
CA ARG A 61 -14.79 10.96 -4.85
C ARG A 61 -13.69 10.63 -5.83
N HIS A 62 -12.92 9.59 -5.53
CA HIS A 62 -11.76 9.19 -6.31
C HIS A 62 -11.95 7.85 -7.02
N PHE A 63 -12.75 6.92 -6.48
CA PHE A 63 -12.90 5.56 -6.97
C PHE A 63 -14.36 5.18 -7.21
N THR A 64 -14.61 4.38 -8.24
CA THR A 64 -15.90 3.70 -8.44
C THR A 64 -16.11 2.58 -7.41
N ASP A 65 -17.35 2.18 -7.16
CA ASP A 65 -17.64 1.08 -6.22
C ASP A 65 -16.89 -0.21 -6.58
N ARG A 66 -16.72 -0.51 -7.88
CA ARG A 66 -15.92 -1.65 -8.34
C ARG A 66 -14.45 -1.52 -7.96
N GLU A 67 -13.85 -0.36 -8.19
CA GLU A 67 -12.46 -0.11 -7.81
C GLU A 67 -12.26 -0.14 -6.28
N ILE A 68 -13.27 0.28 -5.51
CA ILE A 68 -13.25 0.19 -4.04
C ILE A 68 -13.23 -1.28 -3.59
N VAL A 69 -14.04 -2.14 -4.22
CA VAL A 69 -14.02 -3.59 -3.95
C VAL A 69 -12.64 -4.17 -4.27
N GLU A 70 -12.07 -3.85 -5.44
CA GLU A 70 -10.75 -4.32 -5.85
C GLU A 70 -9.64 -3.84 -4.90
N LEU A 71 -9.66 -2.57 -4.50
CA LEU A 71 -8.72 -1.97 -3.55
C LEU A 71 -8.80 -2.65 -2.17
N THR A 72 -10.03 -2.85 -1.67
CA THR A 72 -10.27 -3.48 -0.37
C THR A 72 -9.82 -4.95 -0.38
N ALA A 73 -10.09 -5.67 -1.47
CA ALA A 73 -9.65 -7.05 -1.62
C ALA A 73 -8.13 -7.16 -1.63
N GLN A 74 -7.42 -6.25 -2.30
CA GLN A 74 -5.96 -6.23 -2.29
C GLN A 74 -5.40 -5.92 -0.89
N ALA A 75 -5.94 -4.91 -0.19
CA ALA A 75 -5.52 -4.62 1.18
C ALA A 75 -5.75 -5.83 2.12
N ALA A 76 -6.91 -6.49 2.01
CA ALA A 76 -7.20 -7.69 2.78
C ALA A 76 -6.26 -8.86 2.47
N PHE A 77 -5.90 -9.04 1.19
CA PHE A 77 -4.95 -10.07 0.77
C PHE A 77 -3.54 -9.81 1.32
N GLU A 78 -3.08 -8.56 1.30
CA GLU A 78 -1.80 -8.19 1.91
C GLU A 78 -1.81 -8.37 3.42
N ASN A 79 -2.94 -8.11 4.10
CA ASN A 79 -3.09 -8.39 5.53
C ASN A 79 -3.07 -9.88 5.85
N PHE A 80 -3.73 -10.71 5.04
CA PHE A 80 -3.60 -12.16 5.13
C PHE A 80 -2.14 -12.59 4.96
N ARG A 81 -1.46 -12.07 3.94
CA ARG A 81 -0.04 -12.36 3.68
C ARG A 81 0.85 -11.94 4.84
N ALA A 82 0.68 -10.75 5.38
CA ALA A 82 1.50 -10.26 6.48
C ALA A 82 1.40 -11.15 7.73
N ARG A 83 0.20 -11.67 8.02
CA ARG A 83 -0.06 -12.53 9.19
C ARG A 83 0.72 -13.84 9.11
N TRP A 84 0.57 -14.63 8.05
CA TRP A 84 1.25 -15.93 7.98
C TRP A 84 2.77 -15.77 7.85
N ASN A 85 3.26 -14.77 7.10
CA ASN A 85 4.69 -14.51 7.00
C ASN A 85 5.31 -14.18 8.36
N ARG A 86 4.64 -13.34 9.16
CA ARG A 86 5.10 -13.00 10.52
C ARG A 86 5.04 -14.21 11.45
N SER A 87 3.94 -14.98 11.43
CA SER A 87 3.77 -16.16 12.28
C SER A 87 4.80 -17.25 12.00
N LEU A 88 5.17 -17.45 10.72
CA LEU A 88 6.13 -18.46 10.29
C LEU A 88 7.57 -17.96 10.20
N ARG A 89 7.82 -16.70 10.58
CA ARG A 89 9.15 -16.05 10.48
C ARG A 89 9.74 -16.12 9.07
N VAL A 90 8.90 -15.95 8.05
CA VAL A 90 9.35 -15.84 6.66
C VAL A 90 10.19 -14.56 6.53
N GLU A 91 11.46 -14.72 6.19
CA GLU A 91 12.41 -13.61 6.04
C GLU A 91 12.17 -12.82 4.75
N ALA A 92 12.99 -11.80 4.48
CA ALA A 92 12.97 -11.12 3.20
C ALA A 92 13.83 -11.89 2.19
N ASP A 93 13.33 -12.11 0.99
CA ASP A 93 14.04 -12.83 -0.08
C ASP A 93 15.08 -11.95 -0.81
N GLY A 94 15.28 -10.71 -0.35
CA GLY A 94 16.22 -9.75 -0.95
C GLY A 94 15.80 -9.25 -2.34
N LEU A 95 14.52 -9.39 -2.70
CA LEU A 95 13.99 -8.95 -4.00
C LEU A 95 13.98 -7.43 -4.15
N ALA A 96 13.94 -6.70 -3.04
CA ALA A 96 14.03 -5.25 -2.98
C ALA A 96 15.41 -4.76 -2.49
N THR A 97 16.44 -5.60 -2.42
CA THR A 97 17.80 -5.10 -2.18
C THR A 97 18.28 -4.34 -3.42
N LYS A 98 18.75 -3.09 -3.26
CA LYS A 98 19.39 -2.33 -4.35
C LYS A 98 20.61 -3.15 -4.82
N ARG A 99 20.64 -3.59 -6.09
CA ARG A 99 21.87 -4.20 -6.64
C ARG A 99 23.00 -3.15 -6.53
N PRO A 100 24.20 -3.51 -6.06
CA PRO A 100 25.31 -2.58 -6.05
C PRO A 100 25.55 -2.06 -7.48
N LYS A 101 25.79 -0.75 -7.61
CA LYS A 101 26.24 -0.17 -8.88
C LYS A 101 27.53 -0.90 -9.27
N ALA A 102 27.57 -1.44 -10.50
CA ALA A 102 28.82 -1.96 -11.04
C ALA A 102 29.89 -0.85 -11.01
N PRO A 103 31.16 -1.19 -10.72
CA PRO A 103 32.24 -0.22 -10.59
C PRO A 103 32.46 0.60 -11.87
#